data_AF-A0A918KBQ5-F1
#
_entry.id   AF-A0A918KBQ5-F1
#
_cell.length_a   1.000
_cell.length_b   1.000
_cell.length_c   1.000
_cell.angle_alpha   90.00
_cell.angle_beta   90.00
_cell.angle_gamma   90.00
#
_symmetry.space_group_name_H-M   'P 1'
#
loop_
_entity.id
_entity.type
_entity.pdbx_description
1 polymer ?
#
loop_
_entity_poly.entity_id
_entity_poly.type
_entity_poly.pdbx_seq_one_letter_code
_entity_poly.pdbx_strand_id
1 'polypeptide(L)'
;MIISADTDNMMRLLSQVILADGHIHKSELIAFVSGVQELGLADQSGAVLSADQIRAWFEGYKLELNKTWSTQAKDVALTHLILSLAEWPNKQAVVDVLAKISVSDAEFHIEEKTLISIVRAYWQYEGLDAPGATIVT
;
A
#
# COMPACT_ATOMS: atom_id res chain seq x y z
N MET A 1 14.45 -14.91 -2.34
CA MET A 1 13.50 -14.26 -3.26
C MET A 1 14.13 -12.95 -3.69
N ILE A 2 14.13 -12.64 -4.99
CA ILE A 2 14.61 -11.35 -5.48
C ILE A 2 13.44 -10.69 -6.20
N ILE A 3 12.97 -9.56 -5.66
CA ILE A 3 11.87 -8.76 -6.21
C ILE A 3 12.42 -7.49 -6.87
N SER A 4 11.67 -6.91 -7.79
CA SER A 4 12.01 -5.60 -8.35
C SER A 4 11.80 -4.50 -7.30
N ALA A 5 12.43 -3.34 -7.52
CA ALA A 5 12.21 -2.16 -6.68
C ALA A 5 10.74 -1.72 -6.69
N ASP A 6 10.05 -1.85 -7.82
CA ASP A 6 8.65 -1.46 -7.92
C ASP A 6 7.73 -2.42 -7.16
N THR A 7 7.98 -3.73 -7.24
CA THR A 7 7.25 -4.73 -6.44
C THR A 7 7.51 -4.51 -4.94
N ASP A 8 8.76 -4.24 -4.54
CA ASP A 8 9.09 -3.93 -3.15
C ASP A 8 8.38 -2.65 -2.67
N ASN A 9 8.46 -1.57 -3.45
CA ASN A 9 7.79 -0.30 -3.15
C ASN A 9 6.27 -0.47 -3.06
N MET A 10 5.67 -1.24 -3.96
CA MET A 10 4.23 -1.50 -3.93
C MET A 10 3.84 -2.24 -2.66
N MET A 11 4.56 -3.30 -2.28
CA MET A 11 4.31 -4.01 -1.03
C MET A 11 4.55 -3.12 0.19
N ARG A 12 5.57 -2.25 0.17
CA ARG A 12 5.79 -1.23 1.22
C ARG A 12 4.60 -0.30 1.33
N LEU A 13 4.05 0.19 0.21
CA LEU A 13 2.90 1.09 0.21
C LEU A 13 1.67 0.42 0.81
N LEU A 14 1.34 -0.79 0.33
CA LEU A 14 0.21 -1.57 0.84
C LEU A 14 0.34 -1.86 2.34
N SER A 15 1.57 -2.14 2.79
CA SER A 15 1.83 -2.38 4.21
C SER A 15 1.71 -1.15 5.10
N GLN A 16 1.77 0.07 4.54
CA GLN A 16 1.62 1.28 5.36
C GLN A 16 0.24 1.38 6.01
N VAL A 17 -0.79 0.79 5.41
CA VAL A 17 -2.15 0.71 5.99
C VAL A 17 -2.11 -0.09 7.28
N ILE A 18 -1.55 -1.30 7.22
CA ILE A 18 -1.41 -2.24 8.36
C ILE A 18 -0.51 -1.68 9.47
N LEU A 19 0.34 -0.69 9.16
CA LEU A 19 1.30 -0.13 10.09
C LEU A 19 0.86 1.24 10.63
N ALA A 20 -0.28 1.76 10.17
CA ALA A 20 -0.69 3.14 10.43
C ALA A 20 -1.10 3.36 11.89
N ASP A 21 -1.81 2.41 12.48
CA ASP A 21 -2.36 2.47 13.85
C ASP A 21 -1.38 1.87 14.91
N GLY A 22 -0.38 1.12 14.45
CA GLY A 22 0.63 0.47 15.29
C GLY A 22 0.27 -0.93 15.77
N HIS A 23 -0.89 -1.48 15.41
CA HIS A 23 -1.26 -2.86 15.68
C HIS A 23 -1.33 -3.64 14.37
N ILE A 24 -1.05 -4.95 14.43
CA ILE A 24 -1.12 -5.81 13.24
C ILE A 24 -2.14 -6.88 13.53
N HIS A 25 -3.30 -6.76 12.89
CA HIS A 25 -4.36 -7.74 12.96
C HIS A 25 -4.15 -8.85 11.92
N LYS A 26 -4.54 -10.07 12.29
CA LYS A 26 -4.41 -11.24 11.41
C LYS A 26 -5.23 -11.07 10.12
N SER A 27 -6.39 -10.41 10.21
CA SER A 27 -7.25 -10.11 9.07
C SER A 27 -6.58 -9.18 8.06
N GLU A 28 -5.89 -8.14 8.52
CA GLU A 28 -5.14 -7.21 7.66
C GLU A 28 -4.00 -7.90 6.96
N LEU A 29 -3.26 -8.76 7.66
CA LEU A 29 -2.20 -9.54 7.03
C LEU A 29 -2.73 -10.49 5.96
N ILE A 30 -3.92 -11.09 6.18
CA ILE A 30 -4.58 -11.93 5.17
C ILE A 30 -5.03 -11.06 3.98
N ALA A 31 -5.63 -9.90 4.23
CA ALA A 31 -6.08 -8.98 3.20
C ALA A 31 -4.91 -8.43 2.37
N PHE A 32 -3.78 -8.14 3.01
CA PHE A 32 -2.53 -7.74 2.35
C PHE A 32 -2.00 -8.82 1.43
N VAL A 33 -1.89 -10.05 1.93
CA VAL A 33 -1.44 -11.19 1.11
C VAL A 33 -2.38 -11.39 -0.09
N SER A 34 -3.69 -11.37 0.13
CA SER A 34 -4.68 -11.49 -0.95
C SER A 34 -4.55 -10.35 -1.96
N GLY A 35 -4.38 -9.12 -1.48
CA GLY A 35 -4.23 -7.93 -2.29
C GLY A 35 -2.98 -7.96 -3.17
N VAL A 36 -1.85 -8.39 -2.62
CA VAL A 36 -0.59 -8.56 -3.38
C VAL A 36 -0.77 -9.60 -4.49
N GLN A 37 -1.48 -10.69 -4.21
CA GLN A 37 -1.78 -11.72 -5.22
C GLN A 37 -2.77 -11.23 -6.28
N GLU A 38 -3.80 -10.47 -5.88
CA GLU A 38 -4.80 -9.86 -6.76
C GLU A 38 -4.16 -8.86 -7.75
N LEU A 39 -3.16 -8.10 -7.29
CA LEU A 39 -2.37 -7.21 -8.13
C LEU A 39 -1.37 -7.95 -9.03
N GLY A 40 -1.23 -9.27 -8.86
CA GLY A 40 -0.31 -10.08 -9.64
C GLY A 40 1.16 -9.70 -9.46
N LEU A 41 1.54 -9.20 -8.28
CA LEU A 41 2.93 -8.82 -8.04
C LEU A 41 3.82 -10.05 -8.15
N ALA A 42 4.96 -9.86 -8.82
CA ALA A 42 5.86 -10.93 -9.21
C ALA A 42 7.30 -10.65 -8.77
N ASP A 43 8.07 -11.72 -8.67
CA ASP A 43 9.52 -11.64 -8.52
C ASP A 43 10.20 -11.24 -9.84
N GLN A 44 11.54 -11.09 -9.81
CA GLN A 44 12.30 -10.70 -11.01
C GLN A 44 12.25 -11.71 -12.15
N SER A 45 11.80 -12.95 -11.91
CA SER A 45 11.59 -13.96 -12.95
C SER A 45 10.20 -13.87 -13.60
N GLY A 46 9.34 -12.98 -13.10
CA GLY A 46 7.95 -12.85 -13.52
C GLY A 46 7.01 -13.86 -12.86
N ALA A 47 7.48 -14.62 -11.86
CA ALA A 47 6.63 -15.54 -11.11
C ALA A 47 5.85 -14.76 -10.04
N VAL A 48 4.52 -14.91 -10.05
CA VAL A 48 3.64 -14.28 -9.04
C VAL A 48 4.04 -14.77 -7.64
N LEU A 49 4.07 -13.82 -6.70
CA LEU A 49 4.46 -14.10 -5.33
C LEU A 49 3.45 -15.02 -4.63
N SER A 50 3.96 -16.09 -4.02
CA SER A 50 3.18 -16.96 -3.15
C SER A 50 2.87 -16.31 -1.81
N ALA A 51 1.80 -16.75 -1.15
CA ALA A 51 1.42 -16.26 0.17
C ALA A 51 2.57 -16.34 1.20
N ASP A 52 3.37 -17.40 1.16
CA ASP A 52 4.48 -17.58 2.09
C ASP A 52 5.65 -16.63 1.80
N GLN A 53 5.92 -16.34 0.52
CA GLN A 53 6.90 -15.34 0.13
C GLN A 53 6.48 -13.93 0.59
N ILE A 54 5.20 -13.58 0.44
CA ILE A 54 4.66 -12.28 0.83
C ILE A 54 4.72 -12.11 2.36
N ARG A 55 4.36 -13.14 3.13
CA ARG A 55 4.48 -13.13 4.60
C ARG A 55 5.93 -13.02 5.06
N ALA A 56 6.83 -13.80 4.45
CA ALA A 56 8.25 -13.75 4.78
C ALA A 56 8.85 -12.36 4.48
N TRP A 57 8.44 -11.75 3.37
CA TRP A 57 8.80 -10.37 3.04
C TRP A 57 8.31 -9.38 4.10
N PHE A 58 7.04 -9.46 4.50
CA PHE A 58 6.46 -8.54 5.49
C PHE A 58 7.13 -8.64 6.86
N GLU A 59 7.42 -9.85 7.33
CA GLU A 59 8.20 -10.04 8.57
C GLU A 59 9.62 -9.48 8.48
N GLY A 60 10.27 -9.63 7.31
CA GLY A 60 11.56 -8.99 7.03
C GLY A 60 11.47 -7.47 7.09
N TYR A 61 10.45 -6.88 6.46
CA TYR A 61 10.24 -5.44 6.44
C TYR A 61 9.97 -4.86 7.83
N LYS A 62 9.20 -5.54 8.68
CA LYS A 62 9.00 -5.15 10.09
C LYS A 62 10.32 -5.10 10.86
N LEU A 63 11.20 -6.07 10.64
CA LEU A 63 12.52 -6.11 11.27
C LEU A 63 13.40 -4.94 10.80
N GLU A 64 13.30 -4.52 9.54
CA GLU A 64 13.99 -3.32 9.03
C GLU A 64 13.47 -2.06 9.74
N LEU A 65 12.15 -1.86 9.77
CA LEU A 65 11.53 -0.70 10.41
C LEU A 65 11.91 -0.56 11.90
N ASN A 66 12.01 -1.67 12.62
CA ASN A 66 12.41 -1.68 14.02
C ASN A 66 13.91 -1.39 14.25
N LYS A 67 14.76 -1.61 13.24
CA LYS A 67 16.21 -1.35 13.31
C LYS A 67 16.56 0.06 12.85
N THR A 68 15.79 0.60 11.92
CA THR A 68 16.02 1.95 11.39
C THR A 68 15.41 2.97 12.34
N TRP A 69 16.23 3.58 13.20
CA TRP A 69 15.91 4.91 13.74
C TRP A 69 15.90 5.91 12.57
N SER A 70 14.77 6.00 11.88
CA SER A 70 14.65 6.90 10.73
C SER A 70 14.82 8.34 11.22
N THR A 71 15.92 8.96 10.81
CA THR A 71 16.15 10.42 10.94
C THR A 71 15.27 11.21 9.98
N GLN A 72 14.70 10.55 8.97
CA GLN A 72 13.74 11.11 8.04
C GLN A 72 12.33 11.04 8.66
N ALA A 73 11.62 12.17 8.66
CA ALA A 73 10.22 12.20 9.08
C ALA A 73 9.41 11.20 8.24
N LYS A 74 8.57 10.39 8.91
CA LYS A 74 7.77 9.32 8.29
C LYS A 74 7.01 9.81 7.06
N ASP A 75 6.46 11.02 7.13
CA ASP A 75 5.69 11.65 6.05
C ASP A 75 6.51 11.88 4.78
N VAL A 76 7.80 12.20 4.91
CA VAL A 76 8.69 12.41 3.77
C VAL A 76 8.99 11.07 3.09
N ALA A 77 9.28 10.03 3.88
CA ALA A 77 9.51 8.69 3.34
C ALA A 77 8.26 8.14 2.64
N LEU A 78 7.08 8.35 3.22
CA LEU A 78 5.79 7.99 2.62
C LEU A 78 5.55 8.74 1.31
N THR A 79 5.80 10.05 1.29
CA THR A 79 5.65 10.87 0.08
C THR A 79 6.55 10.36 -1.05
N HIS A 80 7.82 10.06 -0.77
CA HIS A 80 8.73 9.49 -1.78
C HIS A 80 8.25 8.14 -2.30
N LEU A 81 7.70 7.30 -1.42
CA LEU A 81 7.16 6.00 -1.80
C LEU A 81 5.95 6.11 -2.72
N ILE A 82 5.04 7.04 -2.43
CA ILE A 82 3.85 7.28 -3.27
C ILE A 82 4.27 7.82 -4.64
N LEU A 83 5.24 8.74 -4.66
CA LEU A 83 5.77 9.33 -5.90
C LEU A 83 6.57 8.34 -6.74
N SER A 84 7.30 7.39 -6.14
CA SER A 84 8.03 6.36 -6.91
C SER A 84 7.09 5.42 -7.66
N LEU A 85 5.83 5.33 -7.22
CA LEU A 85 4.77 4.55 -7.83
C LEU A 85 3.80 5.40 -8.67
N ALA A 86 4.12 6.67 -8.94
CA ALA A 86 3.25 7.58 -9.69
C ALA A 86 2.95 7.11 -11.11
N GLU A 87 3.78 6.27 -11.73
CA GLU A 87 3.56 5.70 -13.07
C GLU A 87 3.01 4.27 -13.03
N TRP A 88 2.64 3.76 -11.86
CA TRP A 88 2.14 2.39 -11.73
C TRP A 88 0.88 2.18 -12.60
N PRO A 89 0.79 1.07 -13.37
CA PRO A 89 -0.41 0.79 -14.15
C PRO A 89 -1.56 0.32 -13.26
N ASN A 90 -2.80 0.65 -13.61
CA ASN A 90 -4.00 0.22 -12.86
C ASN A 90 -3.99 0.64 -11.37
N LYS A 91 -3.72 1.93 -11.13
CA LYS A 91 -3.75 2.55 -9.80
C LYS A 91 -5.08 2.36 -9.06
N GLN A 92 -6.22 2.26 -9.76
CA GLN A 92 -7.52 1.96 -9.13
C GLN A 92 -7.46 0.64 -8.36
N ALA A 93 -6.94 -0.43 -8.96
CA ALA A 93 -6.85 -1.72 -8.28
C ALA A 93 -5.99 -1.64 -7.02
N VAL A 94 -4.92 -0.82 -7.03
CA VAL A 94 -4.10 -0.59 -5.83
C VAL A 94 -4.90 0.14 -4.75
N VAL A 95 -5.64 1.19 -5.11
CA VAL A 95 -6.52 1.92 -4.19
C VAL A 95 -7.61 1.01 -3.61
N ASP A 96 -8.19 0.12 -4.42
CA ASP A 96 -9.19 -0.85 -3.97
C ASP A 96 -8.59 -1.86 -2.99
N VAL A 97 -7.37 -2.32 -3.25
CA VAL A 97 -6.63 -3.20 -2.33
C VAL A 97 -6.30 -2.48 -1.03
N LEU A 98 -5.82 -1.23 -1.07
CA LEU A 98 -5.57 -0.44 0.13
C LEU A 98 -6.85 -0.31 0.99
N ALA A 99 -7.98 0.02 0.35
CA ALA A 99 -9.26 0.12 1.02
C ALA A 99 -9.75 -1.22 1.59
N LYS A 100 -9.50 -2.32 0.89
CA LYS A 100 -9.84 -3.68 1.36
C LYS A 100 -9.00 -4.09 2.58
N ILE A 101 -7.73 -3.70 2.62
CA ILE A 101 -6.86 -3.94 3.78
C ILE A 101 -7.39 -3.16 4.98
N SER A 102 -7.69 -1.87 4.83
CA SER A 102 -8.12 -1.02 5.95
C SER A 102 -9.50 -1.36 6.52
N VAL A 103 -10.40 -1.98 5.74
CA VAL A 103 -11.71 -2.46 6.27
C VAL A 103 -11.67 -3.93 6.71
N SER A 104 -10.50 -4.55 6.75
CA SER A 104 -10.40 -6.00 6.98
C SER A 104 -10.51 -6.38 8.47
N ASP A 105 -10.21 -5.45 9.36
CA ASP A 105 -10.63 -5.52 10.75
C ASP A 105 -12.02 -4.87 10.93
N ALA A 106 -12.55 -4.92 12.14
CA ALA A 106 -13.85 -4.32 12.46
C ALA A 106 -13.76 -2.81 12.78
N GLU A 107 -12.56 -2.22 12.73
CA GLU A 107 -12.28 -0.87 13.21
C GLU A 107 -11.63 -0.03 12.12
N PHE A 108 -12.44 0.72 11.39
CA PHE A 108 -11.93 1.57 10.32
C PHE A 108 -11.24 2.83 10.88
N HIS A 109 -9.90 2.85 10.91
CA HIS A 109 -9.10 3.90 11.57
C HIS A 109 -8.97 5.18 10.71
N ILE A 110 -8.77 6.34 11.35
CA ILE A 110 -8.69 7.64 10.65
C ILE A 110 -7.37 7.76 9.87
N GLU A 111 -6.31 7.21 10.41
CA GLU A 111 -4.96 7.21 9.88
C GLU A 111 -4.91 6.49 8.53
N GLU A 112 -5.57 5.34 8.42
CA GLU A 112 -5.68 4.56 7.18
C GLU A 112 -6.46 5.30 6.09
N LYS A 113 -7.60 5.91 6.44
CA LYS A 113 -8.37 6.75 5.52
C LYS A 113 -7.52 7.91 4.99
N THR A 114 -6.75 8.52 5.89
CA THR A 114 -5.89 9.64 5.57
C THR A 114 -4.81 9.21 4.57
N LEU A 115 -4.16 8.07 4.83
CA LEU A 115 -3.20 7.46 3.90
C LEU A 115 -3.82 7.20 2.52
N ILE A 116 -4.98 6.56 2.46
CA ILE A 116 -5.67 6.28 1.19
C ILE A 116 -6.01 7.57 0.44
N SER A 117 -6.46 8.60 1.16
CA SER A 117 -6.78 9.92 0.58
C SER A 117 -5.53 10.61 0.03
N ILE A 118 -4.40 10.52 0.73
CA ILE A 118 -3.10 11.04 0.26
C ILE A 118 -2.68 10.31 -1.01
N VAL A 119 -2.71 8.97 -1.03
CA VAL A 119 -2.37 8.18 -2.22
C VAL A 119 -3.23 8.61 -3.42
N ARG A 120 -4.55 8.74 -3.22
CA ARG A 120 -5.47 9.21 -4.26
C ARG A 120 -5.11 10.60 -4.78
N ALA A 121 -4.88 11.55 -3.87
CA ALA A 121 -4.53 12.92 -4.25
C ALA A 121 -3.22 12.99 -5.06
N TYR A 122 -2.17 12.29 -4.63
CA TYR A 122 -0.89 12.26 -5.34
C TYR A 122 -0.96 11.58 -6.70
N TRP A 123 -1.78 10.55 -6.81
CA TRP A 123 -2.02 9.86 -8.07
C TRP A 123 -3.09 10.53 -8.94
N GLN A 124 -3.58 11.69 -8.52
CA GLN A 124 -4.63 12.46 -9.19
C GLN A 124 -5.92 11.67 -9.41
N TYR A 125 -6.20 10.70 -8.52
CA TYR A 125 -7.55 10.19 -8.28
C TYR A 125 -8.36 11.24 -7.52
N GLU A 126 -8.55 12.41 -8.13
CA GLU A 126 -9.78 13.13 -7.83
C GLU A 126 -10.91 12.35 -8.51
N GLY A 127 -12.04 12.21 -7.84
CA GLY A 127 -13.29 11.74 -8.45
C GLY A 127 -13.80 12.73 -9.51
N LEU A 128 -13.00 13.00 -10.55
CA LEU A 128 -13.40 13.73 -11.75
C LEU A 128 -14.40 12.95 -12.61
N ASP A 129 -14.67 11.70 -12.24
CA ASP A 129 -15.78 10.89 -12.77
C ASP A 129 -16.94 10.72 -11.76
N ALA A 130 -17.09 11.60 -10.76
CA ALA A 130 -18.40 11.74 -10.12
C ALA A 130 -19.37 12.32 -11.17
N PRO A 131 -20.44 11.61 -11.59
CA PRO A 131 -21.40 12.15 -12.55
C PRO A 131 -22.08 13.36 -11.90
N GLY A 132 -21.62 14.58 -12.20
CA GLY A 132 -22.16 15.84 -11.67
C GLY A 132 -21.17 16.83 -11.06
N ALA A 133 -19.86 16.56 -11.03
CA ALA A 133 -18.88 17.56 -10.60
C ALA A 133 -18.80 18.72 -11.61
N THR A 134 -19.53 19.81 -11.34
CA THR A 134 -19.45 21.03 -12.14
C THR A 134 -18.29 21.87 -11.61
N ILE A 135 -17.26 22.09 -12.43
CA ILE A 135 -16.28 23.14 -12.15
C ILE A 135 -16.99 24.46 -12.38
N VAL A 136 -17.29 25.17 -11.30
CA VAL A 136 -17.77 26.55 -11.38
C VAL A 136 -16.54 27.42 -11.60
N THR A 137 -16.28 27.77 -12.87
CA THR A 137 -15.36 28.85 -13.26
C THR A 137 -15.99 30.22 -13.03
#